data_AF-A0A1L8DN11-F1
#
_entry.id   AF-A0A1L8DN11-F1
#
_cell.length_a   1.000
_cell.length_b   1.000
_cell.length_c   1.000
_cell.angle_alpha   90.00
_cell.angle_beta   90.00
_cell.angle_gamma   90.00
#
_symmetry.space_group_name_H-M   'P 1'
#
loop_
_entity.id
_entity.type
_entity.pdbx_description
1 polymer ?
#
loop_
_entity_poly.entity_id
_entity_poly.type
_entity_poly.pdbx_seq_one_letter_code
_entity_poly.pdbx_strand_id
1 'polypeptide(L)'
;SPQANETNVPHSEWTVTYPSARYPAGTYEVQVEVQKWELVLYIGIASARMQFNITSLLNGDMELSQNGTIRENEYVSSNQQVDHTIKLKASDMDLLKQNATYVQTFWFIDCIYVGFTENYTLFNQYKKENEKYNIEALVVASYEKIPEPTTTTTTTTPSTTTTSTTTSTTTSTTTSTTTSTTTSTTTSTTTSSTTSTTSTTKKPAISKREVGDDVEIEPSGEEITRDNVTEVFTTEIPIIEKKKDPLDQPFVCFNKSMVAPDPKKTYGYFSRSVVVKHSITNVTITGNNWLHHGDLLSLKVKCSGSPPFKHCLKVHDGPYNVTGNETCIAWLPTDTCEFDATHYFQLAQQYTLVVIIKNDVTKTVNPVAVNIYEVKKQSQLSVIVVPVAFTLLAVIAVIFGVAYYIQNKKRTIVEVADFNFGETQSVDMEYKTFQQRLIDSVRETFNRRSQNSGPSHLTGDSSLDYGSMT
;
A
#
# COMPACT_ATOMS: atom_id res chain seq x y z
N SER A 1 9.79 -29.25 -45.91
CA SER A 1 10.95 -29.18 -46.82
C SER A 1 12.08 -28.43 -46.17
N PRO A 2 13.34 -28.81 -46.41
CA PRO A 2 14.48 -28.00 -46.03
C PRO A 2 14.42 -26.66 -46.78
N GLN A 3 14.57 -25.56 -46.05
CA GLN A 3 14.67 -24.21 -46.60
C GLN A 3 16.12 -23.76 -46.41
N ALA A 4 16.85 -23.54 -47.51
CA ALA A 4 18.24 -23.10 -47.48
C ALA A 4 18.30 -21.59 -47.71
N ASN A 5 18.97 -20.88 -46.81
CA ASN A 5 19.24 -19.45 -46.93
C ASN A 5 20.74 -19.20 -46.74
N GLU A 6 21.34 -18.44 -47.65
CA GLU A 6 22.73 -17.99 -47.55
C GLU A 6 22.79 -16.63 -46.85
N THR A 7 23.72 -16.48 -45.91
CA THR A 7 23.95 -15.21 -45.21
C THR A 7 25.44 -14.96 -45.01
N ASN A 8 25.84 -13.69 -45.13
CA ASN A 8 27.21 -13.23 -44.85
C ASN A 8 27.35 -12.61 -43.45
N VAL A 9 26.28 -12.57 -42.67
CA VAL A 9 26.25 -12.04 -41.29
C VAL A 9 25.95 -13.15 -40.29
N PRO A 10 26.43 -13.08 -39.04
CA PRO A 10 26.32 -14.16 -38.05
C PRO A 10 24.91 -14.33 -37.46
N HIS A 11 23.88 -13.77 -38.10
CA HIS A 11 22.49 -13.90 -37.73
C HIS A 11 21.63 -14.09 -38.99
N SER A 12 20.52 -14.80 -38.87
CA SER A 12 19.54 -14.99 -39.94
C SER A 12 18.16 -15.12 -39.34
N GLU A 13 17.20 -14.38 -39.90
CA GLU A 13 15.79 -14.47 -39.55
C GLU A 13 15.03 -15.17 -40.68
N TRP A 14 14.16 -16.09 -40.31
CA TRP A 14 13.37 -16.87 -41.26
C TRP A 14 11.94 -17.07 -40.74
N THR A 15 11.00 -17.17 -41.66
CA THR A 15 9.60 -17.46 -41.37
C THR A 15 9.19 -18.67 -42.20
N VAL A 16 8.58 -19.67 -41.54
CA VAL A 16 8.10 -20.89 -42.19
C VAL A 16 6.58 -20.92 -42.08
N THR A 17 5.92 -21.04 -43.23
CA THR A 17 4.47 -21.21 -43.32
C THR A 17 4.16 -22.62 -43.79
N TYR A 18 3.22 -23.29 -43.15
CA TYR A 18 2.82 -24.65 -43.49
C TYR A 18 1.28 -24.77 -43.57
N PRO A 19 0.74 -25.68 -44.41
CA PRO A 19 -0.69 -25.89 -44.49
C PRO A 19 -1.20 -26.62 -43.24
N SER A 20 -2.12 -26.01 -42.50
CA SER A 20 -2.71 -26.59 -41.28
C SER A 20 -3.36 -27.97 -41.51
N ALA A 21 -3.87 -28.24 -42.72
CA ALA A 21 -4.45 -29.54 -43.07
C ALA A 21 -3.43 -30.69 -43.09
N ARG A 22 -2.14 -30.41 -43.31
CA ARG A 22 -1.07 -31.43 -43.37
C ARG A 22 -0.25 -31.53 -42.08
N TYR A 23 -0.28 -30.48 -41.26
CA TYR A 23 0.49 -30.36 -40.03
C TYR A 23 -0.48 -30.05 -38.88
N PRO A 24 -1.11 -31.09 -38.28
CA PRO A 24 -2.06 -30.90 -37.19
C PRO A 24 -1.37 -30.38 -35.93
N ALA A 25 -2.16 -29.98 -34.93
CA ALA A 25 -1.63 -29.60 -33.62
C ALA A 25 -0.78 -30.73 -33.01
N GLY A 26 0.31 -30.37 -32.34
CA GLY A 26 1.26 -31.32 -31.80
C GLY A 26 2.64 -30.71 -31.54
N THR A 27 3.56 -31.54 -31.05
CA THR A 27 4.96 -31.16 -30.84
C THR A 27 5.76 -31.37 -32.11
N TYR A 28 6.46 -30.33 -32.53
CA TYR A 28 7.32 -30.33 -33.70
C TYR A 28 8.74 -29.97 -33.30
N GLU A 29 9.71 -30.50 -34.04
CA GLU A 29 11.12 -30.18 -33.89
C GLU A 29 11.58 -29.42 -35.13
N VAL A 30 12.20 -28.26 -34.92
CA VAL A 30 12.97 -27.60 -35.95
C VAL A 30 14.44 -27.89 -35.72
N GLN A 31 15.11 -28.35 -36.77
CA GLN A 31 16.55 -28.50 -36.81
C GLN A 31 17.12 -27.42 -37.73
N VAL A 32 18.05 -26.64 -37.20
CA VAL A 32 18.85 -25.69 -37.97
C VAL A 32 20.23 -26.32 -38.18
N GLU A 33 20.69 -26.35 -39.42
CA GLU A 33 22.03 -26.80 -39.80
C GLU A 33 22.75 -25.65 -40.50
N VAL A 34 23.94 -25.32 -40.01
CA VAL A 34 24.80 -24.30 -40.60
C VAL A 34 25.88 -25.01 -41.40
N GLN A 35 25.94 -24.69 -42.69
CA GLN A 35 26.94 -25.24 -43.60
C GLN A 35 27.80 -24.10 -44.17
N LYS A 36 29.07 -24.39 -44.43
CA LYS A 36 30.00 -23.47 -45.08
C LYS A 36 30.53 -24.07 -46.37
N TRP A 37 30.56 -23.25 -47.41
CA TRP A 37 31.17 -23.61 -48.68
C TRP A 37 32.70 -23.65 -48.56
N GLU A 38 33.31 -24.81 -48.81
CA GLU A 38 34.77 -24.98 -48.78
C GLU A 38 35.22 -25.84 -49.98
N LEU A 39 36.16 -25.32 -50.77
CA LEU A 39 36.74 -25.90 -51.99
C LEU A 39 35.73 -26.29 -53.09
N VAL A 40 34.91 -27.34 -52.88
CA VAL A 40 33.97 -27.91 -53.87
C VAL A 40 32.64 -28.37 -53.23
N LEU A 41 32.49 -28.35 -51.90
CA LEU A 41 31.27 -28.83 -51.23
C LEU A 41 30.93 -28.04 -49.95
N TYR A 42 29.64 -28.05 -49.57
CA TYR A 42 29.18 -27.51 -48.30
C TYR A 42 29.52 -28.47 -47.15
N ILE A 43 30.27 -27.99 -46.16
CA ILE A 43 30.64 -28.74 -44.97
C ILE A 43 29.78 -28.23 -43.79
N GLY A 44 29.14 -29.15 -43.07
CA GLY A 44 28.39 -28.81 -41.85
C GLY A 44 29.32 -28.32 -40.74
N ILE A 45 29.03 -27.13 -40.21
CA ILE A 45 29.78 -26.51 -39.11
C ILE A 45 29.07 -26.71 -37.77
N ALA A 46 27.75 -26.57 -37.74
CA ALA A 46 26.96 -26.66 -36.52
C ALA A 46 25.53 -27.11 -36.82
N SER A 47 24.89 -27.71 -35.82
CA SER A 47 23.45 -27.94 -35.83
C SER A 47 22.86 -27.66 -34.46
N ALA A 48 21.65 -27.10 -34.44
CA ALA A 48 20.86 -26.91 -33.24
C ALA A 48 19.44 -27.41 -33.49
N ARG A 49 18.81 -27.94 -32.45
CA ARG A 49 17.41 -28.42 -32.49
C ARG A 49 16.61 -27.70 -31.43
N MET A 50 15.38 -27.37 -31.77
CA MET A 50 14.41 -26.77 -30.86
C MET A 50 13.05 -27.42 -31.06
N GLN A 51 12.41 -27.79 -29.97
CA GLN A 51 11.04 -28.30 -29.99
C GLN A 51 10.06 -27.17 -29.69
N PHE A 52 8.93 -27.17 -30.39
CA PHE A 52 7.84 -26.22 -30.21
C PHE A 52 6.50 -26.90 -30.42
N ASN A 53 5.46 -26.39 -29.78
CA ASN A 53 4.10 -26.90 -29.94
C ASN A 53 3.32 -26.03 -30.92
N ILE A 54 2.69 -26.69 -31.90
CA ILE A 54 1.66 -26.10 -32.75
C ILE A 54 0.33 -26.39 -32.08
N THR A 55 -0.43 -25.36 -31.78
CA THR A 55 -1.79 -25.44 -31.23
C THR A 55 -2.80 -25.08 -32.32
N SER A 56 -4.01 -25.66 -32.28
CA SER A 56 -5.08 -25.21 -33.19
C SER A 56 -5.86 -24.00 -32.65
N LEU A 57 -5.55 -23.57 -31.43
CA LEU A 57 -6.18 -22.42 -30.77
C LEU A 57 -5.36 -21.14 -31.01
N LEU A 58 -6.04 -19.99 -30.99
CA LEU A 58 -5.39 -18.68 -30.99
C LEU A 58 -4.52 -18.54 -29.74
N ASN A 59 -3.30 -18.04 -29.95
CA ASN A 59 -2.29 -17.85 -28.94
C ASN A 59 -2.23 -16.39 -28.49
N GLY A 60 -1.88 -16.17 -27.22
CA GLY A 60 -1.82 -14.87 -26.61
C GLY A 60 -1.95 -14.95 -25.09
N ASP A 61 -2.07 -13.80 -24.46
CA ASP A 61 -2.16 -13.67 -23.01
C ASP A 61 -3.35 -12.80 -22.59
N MET A 62 -3.90 -13.05 -21.40
CA MET A 62 -4.85 -12.14 -20.76
C MET A 62 -4.11 -11.14 -19.88
N GLU A 63 -3.99 -9.91 -20.36
CA GLU A 63 -3.43 -8.79 -19.60
C GLU A 63 -4.46 -8.23 -18.63
N LEU A 64 -3.97 -7.79 -17.47
CA LEU A 64 -4.74 -7.22 -16.39
C LEU A 64 -4.21 -5.81 -16.16
N SER A 65 -5.07 -4.80 -16.16
CA SER A 65 -4.66 -3.43 -15.83
C SER A 65 -5.67 -2.76 -14.91
N GLN A 66 -5.17 -1.79 -14.14
CA GLN A 66 -5.99 -0.89 -13.34
C GLN A 66 -5.43 0.52 -13.47
N ASN A 67 -6.30 1.49 -13.74
CA ASN A 67 -5.93 2.91 -13.88
C ASN A 67 -4.78 3.13 -14.89
N GLY A 68 -4.84 2.43 -16.04
CA GLY A 68 -3.84 2.52 -17.11
C GLY A 68 -2.50 1.83 -16.83
N THR A 69 -2.32 1.21 -15.67
CA THR A 69 -1.09 0.47 -15.33
C THR A 69 -1.33 -1.03 -15.46
N ILE A 70 -0.48 -1.70 -16.26
CA ILE A 70 -0.51 -3.16 -16.40
C ILE A 70 -0.02 -3.79 -15.09
N ARG A 71 -0.76 -4.79 -14.60
CA ARG A 71 -0.47 -5.54 -13.39
C ARG A 71 0.24 -6.84 -13.78
N GLU A 72 1.46 -7.01 -13.29
CA GLU A 72 2.21 -8.25 -13.44
C GLU A 72 1.70 -9.35 -12.50
N ASN A 73 1.16 -8.97 -11.33
CA ASN A 73 0.63 -9.90 -10.34
C ASN A 73 -0.88 -10.16 -10.52
N GLU A 74 -1.45 -11.02 -9.67
CA GLU A 74 -2.88 -11.33 -9.64
C GLU A 74 -3.71 -10.39 -8.74
N TYR A 75 -3.08 -9.39 -8.09
CA TYR A 75 -3.75 -8.59 -7.08
C TYR A 75 -4.41 -7.34 -7.67
N VAL A 76 -5.69 -7.14 -7.35
CA VAL A 76 -6.48 -5.99 -7.82
C VAL A 76 -7.12 -5.23 -6.67
N SER A 77 -7.18 -3.91 -6.80
CA SER A 77 -7.84 -3.04 -5.81
C SER A 77 -9.36 -3.14 -5.93
N SER A 78 -10.06 -3.28 -4.80
CA SER A 78 -11.54 -3.26 -4.74
C SER A 78 -12.15 -1.90 -5.14
N ASN A 79 -11.38 -0.82 -4.98
CA ASN A 79 -11.81 0.55 -5.21
C ASN A 79 -11.62 1.02 -6.66
N GLN A 80 -11.08 0.18 -7.54
CA GLN A 80 -10.76 0.53 -8.91
C GLN A 80 -11.38 -0.46 -9.89
N GLN A 81 -11.77 0.06 -11.05
CA GLN A 81 -12.14 -0.78 -12.18
C GLN A 81 -10.90 -1.55 -12.65
N VAL A 82 -11.13 -2.80 -13.05
CA VAL A 82 -10.17 -3.73 -13.62
C VAL A 82 -10.49 -3.91 -15.10
N ASP A 83 -9.46 -3.78 -15.92
CA ASP A 83 -9.55 -4.00 -17.36
C ASP A 83 -8.83 -5.31 -17.69
N HIS A 84 -9.58 -6.30 -18.17
CA HIS A 84 -9.06 -7.58 -18.65
C HIS A 84 -8.98 -7.50 -20.16
N THR A 85 -7.78 -7.62 -20.74
CA THR A 85 -7.59 -7.49 -22.19
C THR A 85 -6.90 -8.71 -22.75
N ILE A 86 -7.47 -9.32 -23.79
CA ILE A 86 -6.82 -10.40 -24.52
C ILE A 86 -5.85 -9.81 -25.53
N LYS A 87 -4.56 -10.12 -25.35
CA LYS A 87 -3.48 -9.75 -26.25
C LYS A 87 -3.04 -10.97 -27.04
N LEU A 88 -3.60 -11.09 -28.23
CA LEU A 88 -3.21 -12.14 -29.17
C LEU A 88 -1.79 -11.92 -29.69
N LYS A 89 -1.12 -13.02 -30.04
CA LYS A 89 0.16 -12.99 -30.77
C LYS A 89 -0.03 -12.27 -32.11
N ALA A 90 1.00 -11.55 -32.55
CA ALA A 90 0.95 -10.78 -33.80
C ALA A 90 0.54 -11.62 -35.02
N SER A 91 1.07 -12.84 -35.15
CA SER A 91 0.72 -13.79 -36.21
C SER A 91 -0.77 -14.09 -36.28
N ASP A 92 -1.39 -14.25 -35.10
CA ASP A 92 -2.79 -14.67 -34.98
C ASP A 92 -3.70 -13.46 -35.19
N MET A 93 -3.30 -12.29 -34.68
CA MET A 93 -3.98 -11.03 -34.95
C MET A 93 -4.00 -10.70 -36.45
N ASP A 94 -2.89 -10.91 -37.16
CA ASP A 94 -2.81 -10.68 -38.61
C ASP A 94 -3.68 -11.67 -39.39
N LEU A 95 -3.70 -12.95 -38.98
CA LEU A 95 -4.62 -13.95 -39.52
C LEU A 95 -6.09 -13.53 -39.37
N LEU A 96 -6.47 -13.04 -38.19
CA LEU A 96 -7.83 -12.60 -37.92
C LEU A 96 -8.20 -11.38 -38.76
N LYS A 97 -7.32 -10.37 -38.85
CA LYS A 97 -7.58 -9.15 -39.64
C LYS A 97 -7.74 -9.42 -41.14
N GLN A 98 -7.01 -10.39 -41.68
CA GLN A 98 -7.05 -10.70 -43.11
C GLN A 98 -8.27 -11.55 -43.48
N ASN A 99 -8.63 -12.52 -42.63
CA ASN A 99 -9.55 -13.59 -43.03
C ASN A 99 -10.88 -13.58 -42.27
N ALA A 100 -10.91 -13.15 -40.99
CA ALA A 100 -12.12 -13.26 -40.16
C ALA A 100 -13.17 -12.22 -40.56
N THR A 101 -14.44 -12.64 -40.62
CA THR A 101 -15.58 -11.75 -40.87
C THR A 101 -15.99 -11.00 -39.62
N TYR A 102 -16.01 -11.67 -38.47
CA TYR A 102 -16.21 -11.05 -37.17
C TYR A 102 -15.51 -11.86 -36.08
N VAL A 103 -15.16 -11.19 -34.98
CA VAL A 103 -14.53 -11.79 -33.81
C VAL A 103 -15.29 -11.37 -32.56
N GLN A 104 -15.67 -12.34 -31.73
CA GLN A 104 -16.36 -12.11 -30.47
C GLN A 104 -15.60 -12.79 -29.34
N THR A 105 -15.45 -12.09 -28.22
CA THR A 105 -14.83 -12.62 -27.01
C THR A 105 -15.91 -12.80 -25.95
N PHE A 106 -16.20 -14.04 -25.58
CA PHE A 106 -17.16 -14.38 -24.54
C PHE A 106 -16.46 -14.48 -23.19
N TRP A 107 -17.01 -13.85 -22.16
CA TRP A 107 -16.38 -13.72 -20.86
C TRP A 107 -17.13 -14.48 -19.79
N PHE A 108 -16.37 -15.10 -18.90
CA PHE A 108 -16.86 -15.89 -17.78
C PHE A 108 -16.09 -15.51 -16.52
N ILE A 109 -16.81 -15.33 -15.41
CA ILE A 109 -16.22 -15.08 -14.09
C ILE A 109 -16.71 -16.18 -13.16
N ASP A 110 -15.77 -16.96 -12.62
CA ASP A 110 -16.04 -18.17 -11.84
C ASP A 110 -17.06 -19.09 -12.53
N CYS A 111 -16.84 -19.31 -13.83
CA CYS A 111 -17.70 -20.11 -14.71
C CYS A 111 -19.11 -19.54 -14.98
N ILE A 112 -19.39 -18.30 -14.55
CA ILE A 112 -20.66 -17.61 -14.85
C ILE A 112 -20.45 -16.73 -16.06
N TYR A 113 -21.26 -16.92 -17.11
CA TYR A 113 -21.24 -16.06 -18.30
C TYR A 113 -21.66 -14.63 -17.93
N VAL A 114 -20.80 -13.65 -18.24
CA VAL A 114 -21.05 -12.23 -17.92
C VAL A 114 -21.35 -11.37 -19.15
N GLY A 115 -20.98 -11.83 -20.34
CA GLY A 115 -21.22 -11.09 -21.59
C GLY A 115 -20.17 -11.37 -22.65
N PHE A 116 -20.26 -10.65 -23.77
CA PHE A 116 -19.28 -10.72 -24.86
C PHE A 116 -18.81 -9.33 -25.28
N THR A 117 -17.61 -9.25 -25.86
CA THR A 117 -17.04 -8.01 -26.41
C THR A 117 -16.33 -8.26 -27.74
N GLU A 118 -16.28 -7.25 -28.60
CA GLU A 118 -15.61 -7.33 -29.92
C GLU A 118 -14.19 -6.74 -29.90
N ASN A 119 -13.88 -5.94 -28.87
CA ASN A 119 -12.60 -5.23 -28.71
C ASN A 119 -11.59 -5.98 -27.84
N TYR A 120 -11.83 -7.26 -27.53
CA TYR A 120 -10.97 -8.10 -26.68
C TYR A 120 -10.81 -7.63 -25.23
N THR A 121 -11.60 -6.67 -24.76
CA THR A 121 -11.50 -6.12 -23.40
C THR A 121 -12.79 -6.31 -22.63
N LEU A 122 -12.69 -6.73 -21.37
CA LEU A 122 -13.77 -6.73 -20.37
C LEU A 122 -13.43 -5.76 -19.25
N PHE A 123 -14.39 -4.91 -18.91
CA PHE A 123 -14.33 -4.01 -17.77
C PHE A 123 -15.15 -4.59 -16.61
N ASN A 124 -14.54 -4.72 -15.43
CA ASN A 124 -15.25 -5.17 -14.25
C ASN A 124 -14.74 -4.50 -12.97
N GLN A 125 -15.56 -4.45 -11.93
CA GLN A 125 -15.17 -3.97 -10.60
C GLN A 125 -15.49 -5.01 -9.53
N TYR A 126 -14.45 -5.50 -8.86
CA TYR A 126 -14.58 -6.52 -7.82
C TYR A 126 -14.69 -5.88 -6.44
N LYS A 127 -15.90 -5.88 -5.86
CA LYS A 127 -16.17 -5.19 -4.58
C LYS A 127 -15.91 -6.03 -3.33
N LYS A 128 -15.90 -7.36 -3.46
CA LYS A 128 -15.70 -8.26 -2.32
C LYS A 128 -14.21 -8.49 -2.09
N GLU A 129 -13.73 -8.05 -0.94
CA GLU A 129 -12.32 -8.06 -0.59
C GLU A 129 -11.85 -9.42 -0.09
N ASN A 130 -10.58 -9.74 -0.34
CA ASN A 130 -9.93 -11.01 -0.01
C ASN A 130 -10.56 -12.24 -0.68
N GLU A 131 -11.34 -12.04 -1.74
CA GLU A 131 -11.90 -13.10 -2.55
C GLU A 131 -11.07 -13.28 -3.82
N LYS A 132 -11.01 -14.53 -4.30
CA LYS A 132 -10.34 -14.92 -5.53
C LYS A 132 -11.39 -15.18 -6.60
N TYR A 133 -11.21 -14.56 -7.76
CA TYR A 133 -12.05 -14.75 -8.93
C TYR A 133 -11.22 -15.37 -10.05
N ASN A 134 -11.84 -16.25 -10.83
CA ASN A 134 -11.24 -16.83 -12.03
C ASN A 134 -11.94 -16.26 -13.26
N ILE A 135 -11.17 -15.59 -14.11
CA ILE A 135 -11.67 -14.99 -15.33
C ILE A 135 -11.25 -15.88 -16.48
N GLU A 136 -12.22 -16.24 -17.31
CA GLU A 136 -12.03 -17.02 -18.51
C GLU A 136 -12.61 -16.26 -19.70
N ALA A 137 -11.93 -16.33 -20.84
CA ALA A 137 -12.35 -15.71 -22.07
C ALA A 137 -12.24 -16.70 -23.22
N LEU A 138 -13.33 -16.83 -23.98
CA LEU A 138 -13.39 -17.59 -25.22
C LEU A 138 -13.46 -16.62 -26.39
N VAL A 139 -12.36 -16.49 -27.13
CA VAL A 139 -12.31 -15.74 -28.39
C VAL A 139 -12.81 -16.66 -29.51
N VAL A 140 -13.81 -16.21 -30.26
CA VAL A 140 -14.40 -16.93 -31.39
C VAL A 140 -14.29 -16.05 -32.62
N ALA A 141 -13.49 -16.48 -33.59
CA ALA A 141 -13.39 -15.85 -34.90
C ALA A 141 -14.20 -16.67 -35.92
N SER A 142 -15.11 -16.01 -36.62
CA SER A 142 -15.92 -16.63 -37.68
C SER A 142 -15.50 -16.15 -39.05
N TYR A 143 -15.46 -17.08 -40.00
CA TYR A 143 -15.18 -16.82 -41.42
C TYR A 143 -16.45 -16.87 -42.28
N GLU A 144 -17.61 -17.05 -41.65
CA GLU A 144 -18.90 -17.04 -42.34
C GLU A 144 -19.34 -15.61 -42.62
N LYS A 145 -19.81 -15.39 -43.87
CA LYS A 145 -20.42 -14.11 -44.26
C LYS A 145 -21.63 -13.84 -43.37
N ILE A 146 -21.71 -12.61 -42.86
CA ILE A 146 -22.91 -12.15 -42.15
C ILE A 146 -24.08 -12.26 -43.14
N PRO A 147 -25.21 -12.89 -42.77
CA PRO A 147 -26.37 -12.93 -43.63
C PRO A 147 -26.79 -11.50 -43.98
N GLU A 148 -26.88 -11.19 -45.28
CA GLU A 148 -27.38 -9.89 -45.73
C GLU A 148 -28.77 -9.64 -45.14
N PRO A 149 -29.08 -8.41 -44.66
CA PRO A 149 -30.40 -8.10 -44.17
C PRO A 149 -31.38 -8.37 -45.32
N THR A 150 -32.24 -9.37 -45.16
CA THR A 150 -33.24 -9.69 -46.17
C THR A 150 -34.22 -8.53 -46.19
N THR A 151 -34.08 -7.64 -47.18
CA THR A 151 -35.07 -6.61 -47.48
C THR A 151 -36.35 -7.33 -47.86
N THR A 152 -37.22 -7.53 -46.87
CA THR A 152 -38.55 -8.05 -47.13
C THR A 152 -39.28 -6.97 -47.93
N THR A 153 -39.30 -7.13 -49.25
CA THR A 153 -40.04 -6.24 -50.14
C THR A 153 -41.52 -6.62 -49.95
N THR A 154 -42.17 -5.98 -48.98
CA THR A 154 -43.62 -6.11 -48.78
C THR A 154 -44.29 -5.59 -50.05
N THR A 155 -44.72 -6.51 -50.92
CA THR A 155 -45.55 -6.17 -52.08
C THR A 155 -46.92 -5.77 -51.54
N THR A 156 -47.13 -4.48 -51.38
CA THR A 156 -48.43 -3.92 -51.01
C THR A 156 -49.36 -4.02 -52.21
N THR A 157 -50.31 -4.95 -52.16
CA THR A 157 -51.47 -4.96 -53.04
C THR A 157 -52.24 -3.65 -52.82
N PRO A 158 -52.63 -2.91 -53.87
CA PRO A 158 -53.32 -1.63 -53.71
C PRO A 158 -54.74 -1.89 -53.18
N SER A 159 -54.97 -1.61 -51.90
CA SER A 159 -56.30 -1.50 -51.33
C SER A 159 -56.82 -0.09 -51.55
N THR A 160 -57.83 0.04 -52.40
CA THR A 160 -58.63 1.26 -52.58
C THR A 160 -59.22 1.68 -51.24
N THR A 161 -58.69 2.78 -50.68
CA THR A 161 -59.19 3.38 -49.44
C THR A 161 -59.90 4.68 -49.76
N THR A 162 -61.19 4.72 -49.44
CA THR A 162 -62.10 5.84 -49.63
C THR A 162 -61.75 6.96 -48.65
N THR A 163 -61.53 8.16 -49.17
CA THR A 163 -61.26 9.38 -48.42
C THR A 163 -62.50 9.82 -47.64
N SER A 164 -62.44 9.78 -46.30
CA SER A 164 -63.32 10.56 -45.44
C SER A 164 -62.49 11.60 -44.71
N THR A 165 -62.63 12.85 -45.14
CA THR A 165 -62.01 14.04 -44.57
C THR A 165 -62.53 14.27 -43.15
N THR A 166 -61.65 14.34 -42.16
CA THR A 166 -62.01 14.89 -40.84
C THR A 166 -60.89 15.77 -40.34
N THR A 167 -61.18 17.07 -40.33
CA THR A 167 -60.37 18.14 -39.76
C THR A 167 -60.25 17.95 -38.25
N SER A 168 -59.04 18.01 -37.71
CA SER A 168 -58.84 18.21 -36.27
C SER A 168 -57.52 18.91 -35.97
N THR A 169 -57.61 19.76 -34.97
CA THR A 169 -56.89 20.99 -34.71
C THR A 169 -55.58 20.77 -33.98
N THR A 170 -54.57 21.56 -34.33
CA THR A 170 -53.26 21.63 -33.68
C THR A 170 -53.36 22.19 -32.26
N THR A 171 -52.75 21.53 -31.28
CA THR A 171 -52.42 22.15 -29.98
C THR A 171 -51.01 21.72 -29.60
N SER A 172 -50.14 22.72 -29.52
CA SER A 172 -48.75 22.63 -29.08
C SER A 172 -48.71 22.49 -27.55
N THR A 173 -47.91 21.58 -27.02
CA THR A 173 -47.58 21.59 -25.58
C THR A 173 -46.12 21.22 -25.37
N THR A 174 -45.40 22.20 -24.82
CA THR A 174 -44.05 22.15 -24.27
C THR A 174 -44.02 21.27 -23.03
N THR A 175 -42.94 20.52 -22.78
CA THR A 175 -42.73 19.89 -21.48
C THR A 175 -41.28 20.02 -21.01
N SER A 176 -41.21 20.47 -19.77
CA SER A 176 -40.09 20.86 -18.93
C SER A 176 -39.39 19.69 -18.25
N THR A 177 -38.10 19.88 -18.03
CA THR A 177 -37.17 19.13 -17.18
C THR A 177 -37.62 19.06 -15.72
N THR A 178 -37.38 17.93 -15.06
CA THR A 178 -37.45 17.84 -13.58
C THR A 178 -36.36 16.93 -13.04
N THR A 179 -35.49 17.52 -12.23
CA THR A 179 -34.47 16.91 -11.38
C THR A 179 -35.14 16.32 -10.14
N SER A 180 -34.77 15.10 -9.74
CA SER A 180 -35.13 14.54 -8.44
C SER A 180 -33.89 14.05 -7.69
N THR A 181 -33.61 14.76 -6.60
CA THR A 181 -32.69 14.43 -5.52
C THR A 181 -33.38 13.43 -4.60
N THR A 182 -32.67 12.40 -4.10
CA THR A 182 -33.19 11.60 -2.99
C THR A 182 -32.08 11.30 -1.99
N THR A 183 -32.31 11.83 -0.79
CA THR A 183 -31.57 11.60 0.45
C THR A 183 -32.14 10.36 1.13
N SER A 184 -31.27 9.48 1.65
CA SER A 184 -31.68 8.47 2.62
C SER A 184 -30.58 8.22 3.65
N THR A 185 -30.88 8.63 4.87
CA THR A 185 -30.18 8.42 6.14
C THR A 185 -30.68 7.11 6.79
N THR A 186 -30.01 6.68 7.88
CA THR A 186 -30.34 5.62 8.89
C THR A 186 -29.89 4.20 8.55
N THR A 187 -29.42 3.33 9.47
CA THR A 187 -28.99 3.40 10.88
C THR A 187 -28.21 2.11 11.18
N SER A 188 -27.21 2.20 12.05
CA SER A 188 -26.38 1.11 12.55
C SER A 188 -27.17 0.03 13.30
N THR A 189 -26.86 -1.25 13.09
CA THR A 189 -27.19 -2.31 14.05
C THR A 189 -26.07 -3.33 14.13
N THR A 190 -25.43 -3.34 15.30
CA THR A 190 -24.38 -4.24 15.77
C THR A 190 -24.98 -5.60 16.12
N THR A 191 -24.41 -6.68 15.59
CA THR A 191 -24.61 -8.02 16.20
C THR A 191 -23.28 -8.78 16.18
N SER A 192 -22.72 -8.96 17.38
CA SER A 192 -21.56 -9.79 17.64
C SER A 192 -21.96 -11.27 17.57
N SER A 193 -21.19 -12.08 16.84
CA SER A 193 -21.17 -13.52 17.07
C SER A 193 -19.72 -14.00 17.09
N THR A 194 -19.35 -14.49 18.27
CA THR A 194 -18.05 -15.06 18.61
C THR A 194 -18.10 -16.54 18.23
N THR A 195 -17.18 -17.02 17.41
CA THR A 195 -16.95 -18.47 17.29
C THR A 195 -15.45 -18.73 17.26
N SER A 196 -15.00 -19.28 18.38
CA SER A 196 -13.69 -19.86 18.63
C SER A 196 -13.61 -21.24 18.00
N THR A 197 -12.62 -21.47 17.14
CA THR A 197 -12.16 -22.83 16.80
C THR A 197 -10.64 -22.87 16.78
N THR A 198 -10.11 -23.48 17.85
CA THR A 198 -8.77 -24.04 17.98
C THR A 198 -8.63 -25.25 17.06
N SER A 199 -7.57 -25.32 16.27
CA SER A 199 -7.06 -26.62 15.82
C SER A 199 -5.56 -26.57 15.56
N THR A 200 -4.90 -27.40 16.34
CA THR A 200 -3.48 -27.71 16.46
C THR A 200 -2.87 -28.36 15.21
N THR A 201 -1.61 -27.99 14.98
CA THR A 201 -0.54 -28.66 14.25
C THR A 201 -0.50 -30.17 14.46
N LYS A 202 -0.39 -30.96 13.38
CA LYS A 202 0.28 -32.28 13.39
C LYS A 202 0.78 -32.70 12.01
N LYS A 203 2.09 -32.94 11.98
CA LYS A 203 2.95 -33.57 10.95
C LYS A 203 2.71 -35.08 10.88
N PRO A 204 2.90 -35.71 9.70
CA PRO A 204 3.42 -37.09 9.61
C PRO A 204 4.71 -37.09 8.74
N ALA A 205 5.90 -37.62 9.09
CA ALA A 205 6.30 -38.95 9.60
C ALA A 205 5.81 -40.08 8.69
N ILE A 206 6.49 -40.35 7.56
CA ILE A 206 7.54 -41.37 7.37
C ILE A 206 7.27 -42.67 8.14
N SER A 207 6.88 -43.72 7.40
CA SER A 207 6.98 -45.12 7.80
C SER A 207 7.58 -45.94 6.66
N LYS A 208 8.68 -46.62 6.96
CA LYS A 208 9.34 -47.66 6.14
C LYS A 208 8.63 -49.01 6.28
N ARG A 209 8.71 -49.83 5.23
CA ARG A 209 8.70 -51.32 5.23
C ARG A 209 9.27 -51.77 3.87
N GLU A 210 10.54 -52.21 3.80
CA GLU A 210 11.00 -53.62 3.64
C GLU A 210 10.36 -54.34 2.43
N VAL A 211 11.03 -54.49 1.27
CA VAL A 211 12.17 -55.36 0.85
C VAL A 211 11.75 -56.79 0.44
N GLY A 212 12.24 -57.19 -0.75
CA GLY A 212 12.27 -58.53 -1.38
C GLY A 212 11.72 -58.43 -2.83
N ASP A 213 12.42 -58.72 -3.93
CA ASP A 213 13.74 -59.29 -4.18
C ASP A 213 14.25 -58.79 -5.56
N ASP A 214 15.56 -58.53 -5.62
CA ASP A 214 16.55 -58.88 -6.64
C ASP A 214 16.12 -59.09 -8.11
N VAL A 215 16.68 -58.30 -9.03
CA VAL A 215 17.62 -58.75 -10.09
C VAL A 215 18.43 -57.54 -10.58
N GLU A 216 19.74 -57.59 -10.36
CA GLU A 216 20.78 -56.74 -10.94
C GLU A 216 21.16 -57.25 -12.33
N ILE A 217 21.46 -56.37 -13.28
CA ILE A 217 22.51 -56.44 -14.32
C ILE A 217 22.46 -55.12 -15.11
N GLU A 218 23.51 -54.30 -15.00
CA GLU A 218 23.82 -53.21 -15.95
C GLU A 218 24.68 -53.72 -17.16
N PRO A 219 25.32 -52.88 -18.00
CA PRO A 219 24.87 -52.69 -19.38
C PRO A 219 25.93 -53.12 -20.43
N SER A 220 25.49 -53.42 -21.65
CA SER A 220 26.36 -53.45 -22.84
C SER A 220 25.47 -53.05 -24.04
N GLY A 221 25.76 -52.03 -24.83
CA GLY A 221 27.05 -51.71 -25.44
C GLY A 221 27.19 -52.54 -26.72
N GLU A 222 27.37 -51.85 -27.86
CA GLU A 222 27.70 -52.37 -29.22
C GLU A 222 26.48 -52.45 -30.18
N GLU A 223 26.27 -51.50 -31.09
CA GLU A 223 26.97 -51.10 -32.33
C GLU A 223 26.22 -51.59 -33.58
N ILE A 224 25.99 -50.64 -34.49
CA ILE A 224 25.14 -50.74 -35.68
C ILE A 224 25.97 -51.30 -36.83
N THR A 225 25.51 -52.37 -37.46
CA THR A 225 25.97 -52.76 -38.80
C THR A 225 24.89 -52.44 -39.84
N ARG A 226 25.30 -51.64 -40.83
CA ARG A 226 24.58 -51.39 -42.08
C ARG A 226 24.77 -52.62 -42.96
N ASP A 227 23.71 -53.10 -43.61
CA ASP A 227 23.76 -53.60 -44.99
C ASP A 227 22.37 -53.73 -45.62
N ASN A 228 22.33 -53.50 -46.93
CA ASN A 228 21.26 -53.68 -47.92
C ASN A 228 20.17 -52.61 -48.09
N VAL A 229 20.55 -51.58 -48.86
CA VAL A 229 19.68 -50.92 -49.85
C VAL A 229 19.43 -51.90 -51.01
N THR A 230 18.19 -52.05 -51.48
CA THR A 230 17.72 -51.69 -52.85
C THR A 230 16.42 -52.44 -53.21
N GLU A 231 15.37 -51.64 -53.49
CA GLU A 231 14.20 -51.87 -54.37
C GLU A 231 13.16 -52.97 -54.05
N VAL A 232 11.87 -52.60 -54.01
CA VAL A 232 10.92 -52.72 -55.14
C VAL A 232 9.58 -52.01 -54.81
N PHE A 233 9.23 -51.07 -55.68
CA PHE A 233 7.91 -50.58 -56.15
C PHE A 233 6.66 -50.53 -55.24
N THR A 234 6.19 -49.30 -55.08
CA THR A 234 4.85 -48.80 -55.45
C THR A 234 3.66 -49.67 -55.06
N THR A 235 2.98 -49.29 -53.97
CA THR A 235 1.55 -49.53 -53.84
C THR A 235 0.92 -48.27 -53.25
N GLU A 236 0.05 -47.65 -54.03
CA GLU A 236 -0.85 -46.59 -53.59
C GLU A 236 -1.67 -47.12 -52.41
N ILE A 237 -1.37 -46.60 -51.21
CA ILE A 237 -2.19 -46.88 -50.04
C ILE A 237 -3.44 -45.99 -50.18
N PRO A 238 -4.66 -46.56 -50.20
CA PRO A 238 -5.87 -45.77 -50.28
C PRO A 238 -5.96 -44.84 -49.07
N ILE A 239 -6.32 -43.59 -49.33
CA ILE A 239 -6.62 -42.58 -48.32
C ILE A 239 -7.85 -43.08 -47.55
N ILE A 240 -7.61 -43.89 -46.53
CA ILE A 240 -8.57 -44.06 -45.44
C ILE A 240 -8.52 -42.73 -44.70
N GLU A 241 -9.55 -41.92 -44.86
CA GLU A 241 -9.80 -40.76 -44.01
C GLU A 241 -9.80 -41.25 -42.56
N LYS A 242 -8.65 -41.16 -41.91
CA LYS A 242 -8.56 -41.24 -40.46
C LYS A 242 -9.40 -40.09 -39.95
N LYS A 243 -10.56 -40.46 -39.41
CA LYS A 243 -11.44 -39.65 -38.58
C LYS A 243 -10.54 -38.74 -37.73
N LYS A 244 -10.58 -37.45 -38.02
CA LYS A 244 -9.87 -36.37 -37.33
C LYS A 244 -9.89 -36.69 -35.83
N ASP A 245 -8.74 -37.04 -35.26
CA ASP A 245 -8.58 -37.20 -33.82
C ASP A 245 -9.19 -35.97 -33.11
N PRO A 246 -9.78 -36.11 -31.92
CA PRO A 246 -10.59 -35.06 -31.29
C PRO A 246 -9.74 -33.80 -31.13
N LEU A 247 -9.95 -32.89 -32.08
CA LEU A 247 -9.24 -31.65 -32.28
C LEU A 247 -9.33 -30.85 -31.00
N ASP A 248 -8.19 -30.39 -30.48
CA ASP A 248 -8.00 -29.37 -29.43
C ASP A 248 -9.26 -28.50 -29.27
N GLN A 249 -10.13 -28.93 -28.37
CA GLN A 249 -11.41 -28.28 -28.15
C GLN A 249 -11.21 -27.23 -27.07
N PRO A 250 -11.61 -25.98 -27.30
CA PRO A 250 -11.58 -24.98 -26.26
C PRO A 250 -12.66 -25.40 -25.26
N PHE A 251 -12.22 -25.76 -24.07
CA PHE A 251 -13.14 -25.91 -22.97
C PHE A 251 -13.30 -24.58 -22.27
N VAL A 252 -14.52 -24.33 -21.81
CA VAL A 252 -14.83 -23.21 -20.93
C VAL A 252 -15.26 -23.77 -19.58
N CYS A 253 -15.09 -22.99 -18.53
CA CYS A 253 -15.47 -23.32 -17.16
C CYS A 253 -14.65 -24.48 -16.58
N PHE A 254 -13.32 -24.36 -16.55
CA PHE A 254 -12.40 -25.41 -16.06
C PHE A 254 -12.66 -26.80 -16.68
N ASN A 255 -12.69 -26.89 -18.01
CA ASN A 255 -12.91 -28.15 -18.71
C ASN A 255 -14.30 -28.79 -18.54
N LYS A 256 -15.28 -28.07 -17.96
CA LYS A 256 -16.63 -28.61 -17.72
C LYS A 256 -17.60 -28.40 -18.87
N SER A 257 -17.38 -27.40 -19.71
CA SER A 257 -18.22 -27.11 -20.88
C SER A 257 -17.38 -27.22 -22.15
N MET A 258 -17.75 -28.16 -23.01
CA MET A 258 -17.08 -28.41 -24.28
C MET A 258 -17.77 -27.58 -25.37
N VAL A 259 -17.02 -26.71 -26.03
CA VAL A 259 -17.52 -26.00 -27.21
C VAL A 259 -17.38 -26.93 -28.41
N ALA A 260 -18.49 -27.21 -29.09
CA ALA A 260 -18.47 -28.07 -30.26
C ALA A 260 -17.55 -27.46 -31.34
N PRO A 261 -16.59 -28.22 -31.88
CA PRO A 261 -15.67 -27.71 -32.89
C PRO A 261 -16.44 -27.41 -34.18
N ASP A 262 -16.26 -26.20 -34.69
CA ASP A 262 -16.84 -25.73 -35.95
C ASP A 262 -15.69 -25.49 -36.93
N PRO A 263 -15.62 -26.21 -38.08
CA PRO A 263 -14.52 -26.07 -39.02
C PRO A 263 -14.44 -24.69 -39.68
N LYS A 264 -15.49 -23.86 -39.56
CA LYS A 264 -15.54 -22.49 -40.09
C LYS A 264 -15.26 -21.42 -39.03
N LYS A 265 -14.81 -21.84 -37.84
CA LYS A 265 -14.44 -20.95 -36.76
C LYS A 265 -13.07 -21.32 -36.21
N THR A 266 -12.37 -20.31 -35.74
CA THR A 266 -11.14 -20.47 -34.97
C THR A 266 -11.39 -19.96 -33.57
N TYR A 267 -10.84 -20.66 -32.58
CA TYR A 267 -11.09 -20.40 -31.18
C TYR A 267 -9.80 -20.06 -30.44
N GLY A 268 -9.88 -19.23 -29.42
CA GLY A 268 -8.83 -18.99 -28.43
C GLY A 268 -9.41 -19.08 -27.04
N TYR A 269 -8.70 -19.71 -26.11
CA TYR A 269 -9.13 -19.81 -24.71
C TYR A 269 -8.06 -19.22 -23.81
N PHE A 270 -8.46 -18.27 -22.97
CA PHE A 270 -7.57 -17.53 -22.07
C PHE A 270 -8.15 -17.54 -20.67
N SER A 271 -7.31 -17.76 -19.66
CA SER A 271 -7.73 -17.74 -18.27
C SER A 271 -6.73 -17.03 -17.39
N ARG A 272 -7.21 -16.25 -16.42
CA ARG A 272 -6.39 -15.61 -15.40
C ARG A 272 -7.16 -15.50 -14.09
N SER A 273 -6.47 -15.72 -12.98
CA SER A 273 -7.06 -15.46 -11.66
C SER A 273 -6.75 -14.03 -11.19
N VAL A 274 -7.66 -13.47 -10.40
CA VAL A 274 -7.43 -12.23 -9.66
C VAL A 274 -7.80 -12.41 -8.20
N VAL A 275 -7.05 -11.74 -7.32
CA VAL A 275 -7.29 -11.68 -5.88
C VAL A 275 -7.56 -10.24 -5.48
N VAL A 276 -8.73 -10.00 -4.91
CA VAL A 276 -9.16 -8.65 -4.55
C VAL A 276 -8.52 -8.25 -3.22
N LYS A 277 -7.91 -7.07 -3.18
CA LYS A 277 -7.29 -6.49 -1.99
C LYS A 277 -7.79 -5.07 -1.78
N HIS A 278 -7.88 -4.66 -0.52
CA HIS A 278 -8.16 -3.29 -0.15
C HIS A 278 -6.92 -2.41 -0.33
N SER A 279 -7.06 -1.32 -1.08
CA SER A 279 -6.01 -0.30 -1.21
C SER A 279 -5.68 0.36 0.11
N ILE A 280 -4.44 0.84 0.25
CA ILE A 280 -4.03 1.65 1.40
C ILE A 280 -4.77 2.99 1.36
N THR A 281 -5.54 3.26 2.41
CA THR A 281 -6.30 4.50 2.62
C THR A 281 -6.20 4.96 4.07
N ASN A 282 -6.61 6.21 4.34
CA ASN A 282 -6.66 6.78 5.69
C ASN A 282 -5.33 6.67 6.47
N VAL A 283 -4.21 7.00 5.80
CA VAL A 283 -2.91 7.01 6.46
C VAL A 283 -2.87 8.19 7.44
N THR A 284 -2.62 7.87 8.71
CA THR A 284 -2.48 8.84 9.80
C THR A 284 -1.13 8.64 10.46
N ILE A 285 -0.41 9.73 10.65
CA ILE A 285 0.89 9.74 11.31
C ILE A 285 0.77 10.66 12.52
N THR A 286 0.92 10.11 13.70
CA THR A 286 0.71 10.81 14.97
C THR A 286 1.96 10.70 15.84
N GLY A 287 2.27 11.73 16.60
CA GLY A 287 3.43 11.75 17.49
C GLY A 287 4.05 13.13 17.57
N ASN A 288 5.06 13.28 18.43
CA ASN A 288 5.77 14.55 18.58
C ASN A 288 6.80 14.69 17.45
N ASN A 289 6.65 15.72 16.62
CA ASN A 289 7.58 16.07 15.56
C ASN A 289 8.44 17.32 15.88
N TRP A 290 8.34 17.85 17.11
CA TRP A 290 9.21 18.89 17.65
C TRP A 290 10.06 18.30 18.77
N LEU A 291 11.32 18.05 18.46
CA LEU A 291 12.22 17.31 19.35
C LEU A 291 13.31 18.20 19.90
N HIS A 292 13.71 17.98 21.15
CA HIS A 292 14.96 18.54 21.62
C HIS A 292 16.13 17.81 20.95
N HIS A 293 17.24 18.51 20.76
CA HIS A 293 18.47 17.87 20.32
C HIS A 293 18.85 16.72 21.28
N GLY A 294 19.03 15.52 20.71
CA GLY A 294 19.30 14.29 21.46
C GLY A 294 18.08 13.40 21.71
N ASP A 295 16.86 13.86 21.43
CA ASP A 295 15.66 13.04 21.57
C ASP A 295 15.45 12.11 20.36
N LEU A 296 14.86 10.94 20.60
CA LEU A 296 14.48 10.00 19.56
C LEU A 296 13.10 10.36 18.99
N LEU A 297 12.99 10.48 17.67
CA LEU A 297 11.68 10.59 17.02
C LEU A 297 10.94 9.25 17.14
N SER A 298 9.68 9.31 17.56
CA SER A 298 8.79 8.17 17.58
C SER A 298 7.41 8.59 17.09
N LEU A 299 7.10 8.28 15.84
CA LEU A 299 5.80 8.53 15.24
C LEU A 299 5.03 7.23 15.08
N LYS A 300 3.76 7.21 15.47
CA LYS A 300 2.86 6.09 15.26
C LYS A 300 2.11 6.26 13.95
N VAL A 301 2.30 5.30 13.06
CA VAL A 301 1.66 5.25 11.74
C VAL A 301 0.51 4.26 11.80
N LYS A 302 -0.69 4.70 11.39
CA LYS A 302 -1.86 3.83 11.22
C LYS A 302 -2.45 4.01 9.82
N CYS A 303 -2.85 2.93 9.17
CA CYS A 303 -3.62 3.01 7.93
C CYS A 303 -4.65 1.89 7.78
N SER A 304 -5.55 2.02 6.80
CA SER A 304 -6.51 1.00 6.40
C SER A 304 -6.05 0.33 5.10
N GLY A 305 -6.18 -0.98 4.98
CA GLY A 305 -5.66 -1.73 3.82
C GLY A 305 -5.77 -3.24 4.02
N SER A 306 -5.52 -4.02 2.96
CA SER A 306 -5.31 -5.46 3.08
C SER A 306 -3.81 -5.80 3.12
N PRO A 307 -3.39 -6.76 3.98
CA PRO A 307 -2.02 -7.25 4.02
C PRO A 307 -1.67 -8.11 2.80
N PRO A 308 -0.36 -8.36 2.57
CA PRO A 308 0.81 -7.91 3.33
C PRO A 308 1.17 -6.42 3.11
N PHE A 309 1.63 -5.76 4.18
CA PHE A 309 2.16 -4.41 4.10
C PHE A 309 3.69 -4.43 4.09
N LYS A 310 4.27 -3.47 3.38
CA LYS A 310 5.70 -3.20 3.39
C LYS A 310 5.90 -1.70 3.55
N HIS A 311 6.77 -1.29 4.46
CA HIS A 311 7.05 0.11 4.70
C HIS A 311 8.55 0.41 4.73
N CYS A 312 8.88 1.69 4.65
CA CYS A 312 10.23 2.20 4.77
C CYS A 312 10.19 3.69 5.10
N LEU A 313 11.30 4.17 5.66
CA LEU A 313 11.48 5.56 6.07
C LEU A 313 12.61 6.17 5.26
N LYS A 314 12.41 7.38 4.76
CA LYS A 314 13.45 8.22 4.15
C LYS A 314 13.55 9.55 4.87
N VAL A 315 14.77 10.03 5.05
CA VAL A 315 15.03 11.30 5.70
C VAL A 315 15.68 12.24 4.70
N HIS A 316 15.16 13.47 4.64
CA HIS A 316 15.71 14.56 3.84
C HIS A 316 16.02 15.75 4.75
N ASP A 317 17.13 16.43 4.46
CA ASP A 317 17.50 17.68 5.12
C ASP A 317 16.56 18.81 4.66
N GLY A 318 16.01 19.55 5.62
CA GLY A 318 15.09 20.66 5.36
C GLY A 318 13.72 20.24 4.82
N PRO A 319 12.95 21.21 4.28
CA PRO A 319 11.66 20.95 3.63
C PRO A 319 11.84 20.16 2.33
N TYR A 320 11.11 19.05 2.18
CA TYR A 320 11.12 18.22 0.98
C TYR A 320 9.71 18.06 0.39
N ASN A 321 9.58 18.34 -0.91
CA ASN A 321 8.34 18.15 -1.65
C ASN A 321 8.31 16.75 -2.26
N VAL A 322 7.31 15.96 -1.90
CA VAL A 322 7.13 14.60 -2.44
C VAL A 322 6.56 14.64 -3.85
N THR A 323 7.08 13.75 -4.69
CA THR A 323 6.67 13.50 -6.08
C THR A 323 5.73 12.30 -6.21
N GLY A 324 5.66 11.44 -5.18
CA GLY A 324 4.90 10.18 -5.17
C GLY A 324 5.67 8.99 -5.76
N ASN A 325 6.78 9.23 -6.47
CA ASN A 325 7.60 8.20 -7.10
C ASN A 325 8.80 7.75 -6.25
N GLU A 326 8.82 8.08 -4.96
CA GLU A 326 9.94 7.78 -4.06
C GLU A 326 10.07 6.27 -3.86
N THR A 327 11.24 5.71 -4.14
CA THR A 327 11.51 4.27 -4.00
C THR A 327 12.35 3.99 -2.77
N CYS A 328 12.26 2.79 -2.19
CA CYS A 328 13.09 2.39 -1.06
C CYS A 328 14.10 1.32 -1.45
N ILE A 329 15.29 1.41 -0.84
CA ILE A 329 16.37 0.43 -0.99
C ILE A 329 15.98 -0.87 -0.29
N ALA A 330 15.45 -0.76 0.94
CA ALA A 330 14.97 -1.87 1.74
C ALA A 330 13.52 -1.66 2.16
N TRP A 331 12.77 -2.76 2.25
CA TRP A 331 11.36 -2.78 2.64
C TRP A 331 11.19 -3.63 3.88
N LEU A 332 10.56 -3.07 4.91
CA LEU A 332 10.24 -3.75 6.15
C LEU A 332 8.82 -4.34 6.04
N PRO A 333 8.65 -5.68 6.08
CA PRO A 333 7.34 -6.29 6.06
C PRO A 333 6.61 -6.08 7.39
N THR A 334 5.30 -5.84 7.32
CA THR A 334 4.41 -5.69 8.48
C THR A 334 3.07 -6.37 8.21
N ASP A 335 2.57 -7.13 9.17
CA ASP A 335 1.30 -7.86 9.05
C ASP A 335 0.09 -6.94 9.19
N THR A 336 0.20 -5.93 10.05
CA THR A 336 -0.82 -4.89 10.26
C THR A 336 -0.32 -3.55 9.76
N CYS A 337 -1.23 -2.70 9.28
CA CYS A 337 -0.87 -1.31 8.99
C CYS A 337 -0.89 -0.42 10.25
N GLU A 338 -0.15 -0.87 11.26
CA GLU A 338 0.16 -0.11 12.47
C GLU A 338 1.61 -0.42 12.85
N PHE A 339 2.46 0.60 12.80
CA PHE A 339 3.88 0.49 13.14
C PHE A 339 4.44 1.82 13.63
N ASP A 340 5.54 1.75 14.38
CA ASP A 340 6.25 2.93 14.88
C ASP A 340 7.39 3.29 13.92
N ALA A 341 7.38 4.54 13.45
CA ALA A 341 8.43 5.13 12.65
C ALA A 341 9.41 5.87 13.58
N THR A 342 10.48 5.17 13.94
CA THR A 342 11.51 5.71 14.84
C THR A 342 12.77 6.13 14.08
N HIS A 343 13.29 7.32 14.39
CA HIS A 343 14.56 7.79 13.81
C HIS A 343 15.31 8.72 14.78
N TYR A 344 16.62 8.61 14.83
CA TYR A 344 17.47 9.50 15.61
C TYR A 344 18.17 10.50 14.70
N PHE A 345 18.10 11.79 15.06
CA PHE A 345 18.71 12.86 14.28
C PHE A 345 19.92 13.45 15.02
N GLN A 346 21.00 13.67 14.28
CA GLN A 346 22.27 14.10 14.86
C GLN A 346 22.43 15.63 14.95
N LEU A 347 21.78 16.41 14.08
CA LEU A 347 21.95 17.86 14.02
C LEU A 347 20.65 18.57 14.41
N ALA A 348 20.78 19.71 15.10
CA ALA A 348 19.65 20.58 15.42
C ALA A 348 19.24 21.43 14.22
N GLN A 349 18.42 20.84 13.35
CA GLN A 349 17.88 21.48 12.16
C GLN A 349 16.48 20.95 11.82
N GLN A 350 15.89 21.47 10.75
CA GLN A 350 14.65 20.95 10.19
C GLN A 350 14.95 19.78 9.24
N TYR A 351 14.11 18.74 9.31
CA TYR A 351 14.14 17.57 8.44
C TYR A 351 12.74 17.27 7.89
N THR A 352 12.69 16.49 6.82
CA THR A 352 11.45 15.86 6.35
C THR A 352 11.61 14.34 6.40
N LEU A 353 10.81 13.67 7.22
CA LEU A 353 10.69 12.22 7.26
C LEU A 353 9.59 11.79 6.29
N VAL A 354 9.96 11.04 5.25
CA VAL A 354 9.02 10.48 4.27
C VAL A 354 8.74 9.03 4.63
N VAL A 355 7.49 8.77 5.04
CA VAL A 355 6.99 7.42 5.35
C VAL A 355 6.34 6.85 4.09
N ILE A 356 6.91 5.78 3.56
CA ILE A 356 6.44 5.13 2.35
C ILE A 356 5.86 3.79 2.73
N ILE A 357 4.60 3.55 2.36
CA ILE A 357 3.86 2.32 2.68
C ILE A 357 3.32 1.76 1.38
N LYS A 358 3.53 0.47 1.15
CA LYS A 358 2.94 -0.24 0.02
C LYS A 358 2.29 -1.54 0.45
N ASN A 359 1.29 -1.96 -0.30
CA ASN A 359 0.77 -3.31 -0.31
C ASN A 359 0.77 -3.82 -1.76
N ASP A 360 0.14 -4.96 -2.04
CA ASP A 360 0.17 -5.57 -3.36
C ASP A 360 -0.54 -4.75 -4.46
N VAL A 361 -1.43 -3.84 -4.05
CA VAL A 361 -2.27 -3.06 -4.99
C VAL A 361 -1.91 -1.59 -5.06
N THR A 362 -1.39 -1.00 -3.98
CA THR A 362 -1.18 0.46 -3.87
C THR A 362 0.08 0.81 -3.10
N LYS A 363 0.59 2.00 -3.38
CA LYS A 363 1.73 2.62 -2.71
C LYS A 363 1.36 4.04 -2.32
N THR A 364 1.71 4.44 -1.11
CA THR A 364 1.48 5.79 -0.57
C THR A 364 2.79 6.36 -0.06
N VAL A 365 2.95 7.68 -0.19
CA VAL A 365 4.13 8.43 0.23
C VAL A 365 3.64 9.60 1.08
N ASN A 366 4.06 9.63 2.35
CA ASN A 366 3.54 10.58 3.33
C ASN A 366 4.71 11.34 3.99
N PRO A 367 4.93 12.61 3.64
CA PRO A 367 5.96 13.43 4.27
C PRO A 367 5.52 13.96 5.64
N VAL A 368 6.46 14.02 6.57
CA VAL A 368 6.29 14.61 7.90
C VAL A 368 7.45 15.56 8.16
N ALA A 369 7.15 16.84 8.41
CA ALA A 369 8.15 17.81 8.84
C ALA A 369 8.54 17.54 10.30
N VAL A 370 9.83 17.47 10.57
CA VAL A 370 10.43 17.23 11.89
C VAL A 370 11.36 18.38 12.21
N ASN A 371 11.17 19.04 13.34
CA ASN A 371 11.99 20.16 13.78
C ASN A 371 12.77 19.78 15.03
N ILE A 372 14.10 19.92 15.00
CA ILE A 372 14.95 19.69 16.16
C ILE A 372 15.48 21.02 16.64
N TYR A 373 15.21 21.35 17.89
CA TYR A 373 15.61 22.61 18.49
C TYR A 373 16.58 22.39 19.66
N GLU A 374 17.51 23.33 19.78
CA GLU A 374 18.38 23.44 20.95
C GLU A 374 17.82 24.49 21.91
N VAL A 375 17.72 24.13 23.18
CA VAL A 375 17.35 25.08 24.23
C VAL A 375 18.54 25.97 24.50
N LYS A 376 18.48 27.21 24.00
CA LYS A 376 19.43 28.26 24.40
C LYS A 376 19.21 28.54 25.89
N LYS A 377 20.08 28.01 26.75
CA LYS A 377 20.14 28.41 28.15
C LYS A 377 20.63 29.86 28.21
N GLN A 378 19.73 30.83 28.19
CA GLN A 378 20.11 32.20 28.55
C GLN A 378 20.53 32.19 30.01
N SER A 379 21.72 32.70 30.31
CA SER A 379 22.16 32.89 31.69
C SER A 379 21.14 33.81 32.38
N GLN A 380 20.60 33.37 33.50
CA GLN A 380 19.70 34.20 34.30
C GLN A 380 20.50 35.41 34.78
N LEU A 381 20.24 36.59 34.20
CA LEU A 381 20.89 37.87 34.53
C LEU A 381 20.90 38.15 36.05
N SER A 382 19.92 37.62 36.79
CA SER A 382 19.83 37.66 38.25
C SER A 382 21.09 37.16 38.98
N VAL A 383 21.76 36.12 38.47
CA VAL A 383 22.95 35.51 39.13
C VAL A 383 24.11 36.51 39.22
N ILE A 384 24.19 37.46 38.30
CA ILE A 384 25.25 38.49 38.28
C ILE A 384 24.74 39.78 38.90
N VAL A 385 23.50 40.19 38.59
CA VAL A 385 22.95 41.48 39.02
C VAL A 385 22.72 41.53 40.54
N VAL A 386 22.25 40.44 41.16
CA VAL A 386 21.92 40.43 42.59
C VAL A 386 23.16 40.60 43.47
N PRO A 387 24.27 39.84 43.31
CA PRO A 387 25.48 40.05 44.12
C PRO A 387 26.11 41.43 43.91
N VAL A 388 26.09 41.97 42.69
CA VAL A 388 26.66 43.29 42.38
C VAL A 388 25.83 44.42 43.01
N ALA A 389 24.50 44.32 43.00
CA ALA A 389 23.63 45.32 43.64
C ALA A 389 23.78 45.30 45.17
N PHE A 390 23.86 44.12 45.79
CA PHE A 390 24.03 44.00 47.25
C PHE A 390 25.39 44.48 47.74
N THR A 391 26.47 44.23 46.99
CA THR A 391 27.80 44.78 47.35
C THR A 391 27.83 46.29 47.25
N LEU A 392 27.19 46.87 46.23
CA LEU A 392 27.11 48.33 46.06
C LEU A 392 26.28 48.98 47.19
N LEU A 393 25.15 48.38 47.58
CA LEU A 393 24.38 48.83 48.75
C LEU A 393 25.18 48.74 50.05
N ALA A 394 25.95 47.67 50.26
CA ALA A 394 26.78 47.52 51.45
C ALA A 394 27.85 48.62 51.53
N VAL A 395 28.51 48.95 50.42
CA VAL A 395 29.49 50.05 50.36
C VAL A 395 28.85 51.40 50.70
N ILE A 396 27.67 51.68 50.15
CA ILE A 396 26.91 52.90 50.47
C ILE A 396 26.58 52.95 51.97
N ALA A 397 26.09 51.86 52.55
CA ALA A 397 25.76 51.78 53.97
C ALA A 397 26.97 52.04 54.88
N VAL A 398 28.15 51.53 54.52
CA VAL A 398 29.40 51.80 55.26
C VAL A 398 29.79 53.26 55.18
N ILE A 399 29.73 53.89 54.00
CA ILE A 399 30.06 55.30 53.82
C ILE A 399 29.11 56.19 54.64
N PHE A 400 27.80 55.93 54.57
CA PHE A 400 26.81 56.64 55.38
C PHE A 400 27.01 56.40 56.88
N GLY A 401 27.33 55.17 57.29
CA GLY A 401 27.62 54.83 58.68
C GLY A 401 28.83 55.59 59.23
N VAL A 402 29.92 55.69 58.47
CA VAL A 402 31.11 56.46 58.86
C VAL A 402 30.80 57.96 58.89
N ALA A 403 30.08 58.49 57.90
CA ALA A 403 29.68 59.89 57.88
C ALA A 403 28.78 60.25 59.08
N TYR A 404 27.80 59.39 59.40
CA TYR A 404 26.91 59.54 60.55
C TYR A 404 27.68 59.46 61.87
N TYR A 405 28.61 58.51 62.00
CA TYR A 405 29.47 58.37 63.17
C TYR A 405 30.33 59.62 63.43
N ILE A 406 30.93 60.20 62.38
CA ILE A 406 31.74 61.42 62.50
C ILE A 406 30.87 62.63 62.86
N GLN A 407 29.64 62.74 62.32
CA GLN A 407 28.71 63.80 62.68
C GLN A 407 28.24 63.70 64.14
N ASN A 408 27.90 62.50 64.63
CA ASN A 408 27.50 62.31 66.03
C ASN A 408 28.65 62.53 67.01
N LYS A 409 29.91 62.25 66.63
CA LYS A 409 31.07 62.53 67.48
C LYS A 409 31.25 64.04 67.77
N LYS A 410 30.70 64.94 66.95
CA LYS A 410 30.75 66.40 67.15
C LYS A 410 29.59 66.97 67.97
N ARG A 411 28.65 66.14 68.43
CA ARG A 411 27.56 66.52 69.34
C ARG A 411 27.57 65.66 70.61
N THR A 412 28.62 65.77 71.41
CA THR A 412 28.49 65.53 72.86
C THR A 412 28.00 66.83 73.49
N ILE A 413 26.69 67.05 73.48
CA ILE A 413 26.06 67.98 74.42
C ILE A 413 26.12 67.25 75.76
N VAL A 414 26.93 67.75 76.68
CA VAL A 414 26.87 67.34 78.09
C VAL A 414 25.54 67.88 78.61
N GLU A 415 24.51 67.04 78.65
CA GLU A 415 23.30 67.34 79.40
C GLU A 415 23.67 67.29 80.88
N VAL A 416 23.84 68.47 81.48
CA VAL A 416 23.84 68.61 82.94
C VAL A 416 22.39 68.34 83.34
N ALA A 417 22.14 67.18 83.95
CA ALA A 417 20.84 66.88 84.51
C ALA A 417 20.51 67.93 85.59
N ASP A 418 19.49 68.75 85.33
CA ASP A 418 18.89 69.62 86.33
C ASP A 418 18.10 68.72 87.29
N PHE A 419 18.65 68.51 88.48
CA PHE A 419 18.04 67.68 89.51
C PHE A 419 16.88 68.44 90.14
N ASN A 420 15.68 68.22 89.61
CA ASN A 420 14.45 68.71 90.21
C ASN A 420 13.97 67.71 91.29
N PHE A 421 14.26 68.01 92.56
CA PHE A 421 13.72 67.27 93.71
C PHE A 421 12.42 67.94 94.17
N GLY A 422 11.31 67.57 93.53
CA GLY A 422 9.95 67.96 93.92
C GLY A 422 9.10 66.71 94.06
N GLU A 423 8.59 66.47 95.27
CA GLU A 423 7.75 65.37 95.70
C GLU A 423 6.52 65.16 94.79
N THR A 424 6.20 63.91 94.41
CA THR A 424 4.97 63.21 94.83
C THR A 424 4.73 61.91 94.03
N GLN A 425 4.62 60.81 94.81
CA GLN A 425 3.56 59.80 94.73
C GLN A 425 3.62 58.69 93.66
N SER A 426 4.14 57.55 94.13
CA SER A 426 3.60 56.18 93.98
C SER A 426 3.46 55.58 92.57
N VAL A 427 4.45 54.78 92.17
CA VAL A 427 4.22 53.38 91.76
C VAL A 427 5.37 52.54 92.33
N ASP A 428 5.03 51.53 93.13
CA ASP A 428 5.97 50.57 93.74
C ASP A 428 6.96 50.01 92.71
N MET A 429 8.20 50.50 92.73
CA MET A 429 9.32 49.78 92.16
C MET A 429 9.88 48.85 93.22
N GLU A 430 9.17 47.75 93.45
CA GLU A 430 9.64 46.66 94.29
C GLU A 430 10.97 46.15 93.71
N TYR A 431 12.06 46.32 94.47
CA TYR A 431 13.40 45.89 94.08
C TYR A 431 13.47 44.35 94.05
N LYS A 432 13.05 43.75 92.94
CA LYS A 432 13.25 42.32 92.69
C LYS A 432 14.67 42.09 92.19
N THR A 433 15.40 41.23 92.90
CA THR A 433 16.72 40.77 92.47
C THR A 433 16.61 39.89 91.22
N PHE A 434 17.69 39.75 90.46
CA PHE A 434 17.70 39.01 89.20
C PHE A 434 17.20 37.56 89.34
N GLN A 435 17.47 36.93 90.48
CA GLN A 435 16.99 35.59 90.79
C GLN A 435 15.46 35.54 90.98
N GLN A 436 14.85 36.55 91.58
CA GLN A 436 13.39 36.61 91.72
C GLN A 436 12.70 36.80 90.37
N ARG A 437 13.28 37.59 89.46
CA ARG A 437 12.77 37.72 88.09
C ARG A 437 12.91 36.43 87.28
N LEU A 438 13.99 35.67 87.50
CA LEU A 438 14.22 34.39 86.84
C LEU A 438 13.21 33.32 87.32
N ILE A 439 12.94 33.27 88.62
CA ILE A 439 11.99 32.31 89.19
C ILE A 439 10.56 32.64 88.75
N ASP A 440 10.19 33.93 88.73
CA ASP A 440 8.86 34.35 88.28
C ASP A 440 8.63 34.02 86.78
N SER A 441 9.62 34.26 85.90
CA SER A 441 9.47 33.97 84.46
C SER A 441 9.38 32.47 84.14
N VAL A 442 10.11 31.61 84.87
CA VAL A 442 10.04 30.16 84.70
C VAL A 442 8.71 29.60 85.20
N ARG A 443 8.18 30.14 86.32
CA ARG A 443 6.90 29.72 86.89
C ARG A 443 5.71 30.08 86.00
N GLU A 444 5.77 31.23 85.34
CA GLU A 444 4.72 31.71 84.44
C GLU A 444 4.73 30.98 83.09
N THR A 445 5.89 30.50 82.66
CA THR A 445 6.03 29.67 81.44
C THR A 445 5.55 28.23 81.67
N PHE A 446 5.69 27.69 82.89
CA PHE A 446 5.27 26.30 83.21
C PHE A 446 3.77 26.15 83.49
N ASN A 447 3.08 27.19 83.96
CA ASN A 447 1.63 27.13 84.22
C ASN A 447 0.73 27.34 82.98
N ARG A 448 1.30 27.63 81.80
CA ARG A 448 0.53 27.80 80.55
C ARG A 448 0.11 26.50 79.87
N ARG A 449 0.37 25.34 80.48
CA ARG A 449 0.02 24.02 79.92
C ARG A 449 -1.03 23.27 80.75
N SER A 450 -2.11 23.94 81.13
CA SER A 450 -3.37 23.27 81.52
C SER A 450 -4.53 24.26 81.55
N GLN A 451 -5.29 24.35 80.45
CA GLN A 451 -6.76 24.25 80.45
C GLN A 451 -7.32 24.40 79.03
N ASN A 452 -8.10 23.39 78.63
CA ASN A 452 -8.96 23.34 77.46
C ASN A 452 -10.05 24.43 77.51
N SER A 453 -10.47 24.96 76.35
CA SER A 453 -11.82 24.70 75.77
C SER A 453 -12.24 25.73 74.71
N GLY A 454 -12.56 25.24 73.50
CA GLY A 454 -13.74 25.67 72.74
C GLY A 454 -13.65 26.93 71.84
N PRO A 455 -14.52 27.04 70.82
CA PRO A 455 -14.18 27.61 69.52
C PRO A 455 -14.96 28.88 69.15
N SER A 456 -14.36 29.79 68.37
CA SER A 456 -15.12 30.79 67.58
C SER A 456 -14.22 31.64 66.67
N HIS A 457 -14.23 31.31 65.37
CA HIS A 457 -14.61 32.15 64.23
C HIS A 457 -14.48 33.69 64.31
N LEU A 458 -13.73 34.25 63.33
CA LEU A 458 -13.77 35.55 62.61
C LEU A 458 -14.12 36.82 63.42
N THR A 459 -13.37 37.93 63.38
CA THR A 459 -12.98 38.79 62.24
C THR A 459 -11.85 39.72 62.74
N GLY A 460 -10.76 39.96 62.00
CA GLY A 460 -10.64 41.06 61.05
C GLY A 460 -10.25 42.39 61.74
N ASP A 461 -8.98 42.79 61.75
CA ASP A 461 -8.45 43.75 60.76
C ASP A 461 -6.99 44.19 61.07
N SER A 462 -6.18 44.17 60.01
CA SER A 462 -5.17 45.16 59.59
C SER A 462 -4.20 45.80 60.60
N SER A 463 -2.89 45.52 60.46
CA SER A 463 -1.98 46.33 59.63
C SER A 463 -0.49 45.98 59.86
N LEU A 464 0.31 46.19 58.80
CA LEU A 464 1.74 46.54 58.80
C LEU A 464 2.72 45.55 59.47
N ASP A 465 3.57 44.87 58.69
CA ASP A 465 4.76 45.44 58.04
C ASP A 465 5.85 44.38 57.83
N TYR A 466 6.64 44.60 56.77
CA TYR A 466 8.02 44.17 56.52
C TYR A 466 8.51 42.76 56.88
N GLY A 467 8.96 42.04 55.83
CA GLY A 467 9.74 40.82 55.95
C GLY A 467 11.21 41.04 56.29
N SER A 468 11.91 39.95 56.63
CA SER A 468 13.29 39.66 56.23
C SER A 468 13.82 38.42 56.97
N MET A 469 14.30 37.48 56.16
CA MET A 469 15.47 36.60 56.30
C MET A 469 15.70 35.87 57.63
N THR A 470 15.35 34.58 57.65
CA THR A 470 16.32 33.47 57.48
C THR A 470 15.64 32.28 56.83
#